data_AF-A0A946XQK5-F1
#
_entry.id   AF-A0A946XQK5-F1
#
_cell.length_a   1.000
_cell.length_b   1.000
_cell.length_c   1.000
_cell.angle_alpha   90.00
_cell.angle_beta   90.00
_cell.angle_gamma   90.00
#
_symmetry.space_group_name_H-M   'P 1'
#
loop_
_entity.id
_entity.type
_entity.pdbx_description
1 polymer ?
#
loop_
_entity_poly.entity_id
_entity_poly.type
_entity_poly.pdbx_seq_one_letter_code
_entity_poly.pdbx_strand_id
1 'polypeptide(L)'
;VFYGDPGWDAKLAKGERAYEQSLNREDSIALHKKDSIYTFKITPTRGKKSFEPINTNGSQRGWRPIVQYFPKRIGNFEILEGSELEPVLTDDFILIPNPKSCDPTKDYKVVFKASPL
;
A
#
# COMPACT_ATOMS: atom_id res chain seq x y z
N VAL A 1 -4.22 -42.41 -10.01
CA VAL A 1 -3.77 -41.15 -10.64
C VAL A 1 -4.26 -40.02 -9.77
N PHE A 2 -3.35 -39.41 -9.00
CA PHE A 2 -3.63 -38.38 -7.98
C PHE A 2 -3.20 -37.04 -8.55
N TYR A 3 -3.98 -36.50 -9.49
CA TYR A 3 -3.68 -35.20 -10.09
C TYR A 3 -4.98 -34.44 -10.30
N GLY A 4 -5.12 -33.30 -9.61
CA GLY A 4 -6.20 -32.34 -9.86
C GLY A 4 -7.39 -32.36 -8.90
N ASP A 5 -7.23 -32.78 -7.63
CA ASP A 5 -8.28 -32.51 -6.63
C ASP A 5 -8.38 -30.99 -6.40
N PRO A 6 -9.48 -30.33 -6.80
CA PRO A 6 -9.66 -28.89 -6.65
C PRO A 6 -9.73 -28.45 -5.18
N GLY A 7 -9.91 -29.39 -4.25
CA GLY A 7 -9.89 -29.14 -2.81
C GLY A 7 -8.49 -29.00 -2.21
N TRP A 8 -7.42 -29.26 -2.98
CA TRP A 8 -6.05 -29.13 -2.49
C TRP A 8 -5.60 -27.67 -2.49
N ASP A 9 -5.46 -27.06 -1.31
CA ASP A 9 -4.90 -25.71 -1.17
C ASP A 9 -3.37 -25.73 -1.38
N ALA A 10 -2.93 -25.71 -2.64
CA ALA A 10 -1.52 -25.70 -3.03
C ALA A 10 -0.93 -24.28 -2.93
N LYS A 11 -0.95 -23.69 -1.74
CA LYS A 11 -0.31 -22.38 -1.47
C LYS A 11 1.02 -22.57 -0.76
N LEU A 12 1.98 -21.73 -1.12
CA LEU A 12 3.21 -21.59 -0.33
C LEU A 12 2.87 -21.06 1.07
N ALA A 13 3.65 -21.47 2.06
CA ALA A 13 3.57 -20.89 3.40
C ALA A 13 3.78 -19.37 3.33
N LYS A 14 3.12 -18.63 4.23
CA LYS A 14 3.30 -17.18 4.32
C LYS A 14 4.76 -16.89 4.67
N GLY A 15 5.47 -16.22 3.77
CA GLY A 15 6.81 -15.69 4.05
C GLY A 15 6.75 -14.49 4.98
N GLU A 16 7.88 -14.18 5.62
CA GLU A 16 8.03 -12.96 6.41
C GLU A 16 7.90 -11.72 5.51
N ARG A 17 7.08 -10.76 5.94
CA ARG A 17 6.90 -9.47 5.26
C ARG A 17 7.82 -8.44 5.91
N ALA A 18 8.40 -7.56 5.09
CA ALA A 18 9.29 -6.50 5.58
C ALA A 18 8.53 -5.30 6.18
N TYR A 19 7.26 -5.17 5.81
CA TYR A 19 6.30 -4.21 6.34
C TYR A 19 4.89 -4.76 6.10
N GLU A 20 3.93 -4.31 6.90
CA GLU A 20 2.51 -4.48 6.62
C GLU A 20 1.96 -3.22 5.96
N GLN A 21 0.86 -3.36 5.22
CA GLN A 21 0.16 -2.23 4.63
C GLN A 21 -1.35 -2.39 4.80
N SER A 22 -2.05 -1.29 5.06
CA SER A 22 -3.51 -1.27 5.18
C SER A 22 -4.09 -0.01 4.55
N LEU A 23 -5.28 -0.15 3.99
CA LEU A 23 -6.05 0.96 3.44
C LEU A 23 -7.40 1.00 4.14
N ASN A 24 -7.62 2.05 4.92
CA ASN A 24 -8.91 2.31 5.55
C ASN A 24 -9.64 3.39 4.76
N ARG A 25 -10.97 3.25 4.65
CA ARG A 25 -11.84 4.20 3.97
C ARG A 25 -12.94 4.61 4.94
N GLU A 26 -13.11 5.91 5.09
CA GLU A 26 -14.18 6.53 5.88
C GLU A 26 -15.03 7.39 4.96
N ASP A 27 -16.32 7.12 4.90
CA ASP A 27 -17.24 7.86 4.03
C ASP A 27 -17.69 9.14 4.72
N SER A 28 -17.44 10.28 4.09
CA SER A 28 -17.96 11.58 4.53
C SER A 28 -19.21 11.93 3.72
N ILE A 29 -20.33 12.13 4.41
CA ILE A 29 -21.57 12.60 3.80
C ILE A 29 -21.67 14.10 4.08
N ALA A 30 -21.01 14.91 3.26
CA ALA A 30 -21.31 16.34 3.21
C ALA A 30 -22.51 16.54 2.28
N LEU A 31 -23.40 17.47 2.64
CA LEU A 31 -24.78 17.64 2.16
C LEU A 31 -25.07 17.39 0.65
N HIS A 32 -24.08 17.49 -0.23
CA HIS A 32 -24.21 17.19 -1.67
C HIS A 32 -22.97 16.53 -2.32
N LYS A 33 -21.98 16.06 -1.56
CA LYS A 33 -20.78 15.37 -2.07
C LYS A 33 -20.51 14.08 -1.29
N LYS A 34 -20.44 12.97 -2.01
CA LYS A 34 -20.00 11.66 -1.48
C LYS A 34 -18.49 11.58 -1.57
N ASP A 35 -17.77 12.31 -0.73
CA ASP A 35 -16.32 12.18 -0.70
C ASP A 35 -15.93 11.19 0.41
N SER A 36 -14.90 10.39 0.19
CA SER A 36 -14.36 9.47 1.18
C SER A 36 -12.96 9.91 1.59
N ILE A 37 -12.63 9.79 2.86
CA ILE A 37 -11.27 9.93 3.37
C ILE A 37 -10.64 8.55 3.36
N TYR A 38 -9.48 8.45 2.71
CA TYR A 38 -8.67 7.25 2.67
C TYR A 38 -7.42 7.46 3.52
N THR A 39 -7.11 6.47 4.34
CA THR A 39 -5.87 6.40 5.12
C THR A 39 -5.10 5.16 4.69
N PHE A 40 -4.03 5.35 3.93
CA PHE A 40 -3.09 4.29 3.58
C PHE A 40 -1.93 4.29 4.57
N LYS A 41 -1.75 3.21 5.32
CA LYS A 41 -0.71 3.07 6.33
C LYS A 41 0.28 1.97 5.97
N ILE A 42 1.56 2.25 6.14
CA ILE A 42 2.66 1.29 6.01
C ILE A 42 3.30 1.12 7.39
N THR A 43 3.35 -0.11 7.89
CA THR A 43 3.94 -0.43 9.21
C THR A 43 5.21 -1.26 9.03
N PRO A 44 6.40 -0.66 9.21
CA PRO A 44 7.68 -1.37 9.18
C PRO A 44 7.72 -2.53 10.20
N THR A 45 8.14 -3.73 9.80
CA THR A 45 8.23 -4.90 10.71
C THR A 45 9.67 -5.35 10.96
N ARG A 46 10.64 -4.90 10.16
CA ARG A 46 12.07 -5.24 10.27
C ARG A 46 12.92 -4.08 10.80
N GLY A 47 12.30 -3.13 11.52
CA GLY A 47 12.96 -1.93 12.02
C GLY A 47 13.60 -1.11 10.89
N LYS A 48 14.85 -0.67 11.07
CA LYS A 48 15.58 0.15 10.08
C LYS A 48 15.75 -0.52 8.70
N LYS A 49 15.66 -1.85 8.64
CA LYS A 49 15.86 -2.65 7.42
C LYS A 49 14.56 -2.93 6.63
N SER A 50 13.44 -2.34 7.03
CA SER A 50 12.13 -2.65 6.46
C SER A 50 11.99 -2.29 4.98
N PHE A 51 12.70 -1.26 4.52
CA PHE A 51 12.68 -0.83 3.12
C PHE A 51 13.94 -1.23 2.33
N GLU A 52 14.88 -1.91 2.98
CA GLU A 52 16.07 -2.42 2.30
C GLU A 52 15.70 -3.56 1.34
N PRO A 53 16.42 -3.69 0.21
CA PRO A 53 16.22 -4.80 -0.71
C PRO A 53 16.51 -6.13 -0.02
N ILE A 54 15.62 -7.11 -0.20
CA ILE A 54 15.78 -8.46 0.34
C ILE A 54 16.95 -9.19 -0.35
N ASN A 55 17.17 -8.91 -1.64
CA ASN A 55 18.23 -9.52 -2.43
C ASN A 55 18.87 -8.47 -3.35
N THR A 56 20.20 -8.41 -3.34
CA THR A 56 21.03 -7.52 -4.16
C THR A 56 21.83 -8.25 -5.25
N ASN A 57 21.77 -9.59 -5.33
CA ASN A 57 22.52 -10.44 -6.28
C ASN A 57 22.00 -10.38 -7.73
N GLY A 58 21.46 -9.23 -8.15
CA GLY A 58 21.02 -8.98 -9.52
C GLY A 58 20.69 -7.51 -9.73
N SER A 59 21.32 -6.90 -10.74
CA SER A 59 21.10 -5.51 -11.14
C SER A 59 19.60 -5.20 -11.22
N GLN A 60 19.11 -4.28 -10.38
CA GLN A 60 17.74 -3.75 -10.34
C GLN A 60 16.61 -4.57 -9.66
N ARG A 61 16.87 -5.66 -8.93
CA ARG A 61 15.78 -6.38 -8.22
C ARG A 61 15.34 -5.79 -6.88
N GLY A 62 16.00 -4.72 -6.42
CA GLY A 62 15.70 -4.03 -5.16
C GLY A 62 14.78 -2.82 -5.29
N TRP A 63 14.42 -2.22 -4.15
CA TRP A 63 13.78 -0.89 -4.08
C TRP A 63 12.43 -0.79 -4.80
N ARG A 64 11.64 -1.87 -4.79
CA ARG A 64 10.31 -1.87 -5.39
C ARG A 64 9.40 -0.85 -4.69
N PRO A 65 8.57 -0.12 -5.46
CA PRO A 65 7.56 0.75 -4.87
C PRO A 65 6.51 -0.08 -4.13
N ILE A 66 5.84 0.57 -3.19
CA ILE A 66 4.75 0.01 -2.41
C ILE A 66 3.45 0.36 -3.14
N VAL A 67 2.64 -0.65 -3.45
CA VAL A 67 1.41 -0.47 -4.24
C VAL A 67 0.23 -1.02 -3.45
N GLN A 68 -0.87 -0.28 -3.43
CA GLN A 68 -2.13 -0.71 -2.82
C GLN A 68 -3.29 -0.36 -3.74
N TYR A 69 -4.06 -1.38 -4.14
CA TYR A 69 -5.27 -1.18 -4.94
C TYR A 69 -6.43 -0.70 -4.07
N PHE A 70 -7.28 0.13 -4.66
CA PHE A 70 -8.54 0.56 -4.08
C PHE A 70 -9.62 -0.49 -4.30
N PRO A 71 -10.55 -0.69 -3.34
CA PRO A 71 -11.66 -1.63 -3.51
C PRO A 71 -12.67 -1.19 -4.58
N LYS A 72 -12.68 0.10 -4.93
CA LYS A 72 -13.47 0.72 -6.00
C LYS A 72 -12.67 1.86 -6.61
N ARG A 73 -12.95 2.16 -7.88
CA ARG A 73 -12.31 3.28 -8.56
C ARG A 73 -12.67 4.61 -7.90
N ILE A 74 -11.69 5.51 -7.85
CA ILE A 74 -11.81 6.86 -7.34
C ILE A 74 -11.67 7.87 -8.49
N GLY A 75 -12.32 9.01 -8.35
CA GLY A 75 -12.25 10.15 -9.25
C GLY A 75 -11.26 11.18 -8.74
N ASN A 76 -11.72 12.43 -8.60
CA ASN A 76 -10.89 13.52 -8.10
C ASN A 76 -10.39 13.24 -6.68
N PHE A 77 -9.13 13.55 -6.42
CA PHE A 77 -8.49 13.36 -5.13
C PHE A 77 -7.64 14.55 -4.69
N GLU A 78 -7.44 14.67 -3.39
CA GLU A 78 -6.63 15.69 -2.72
C GLU A 78 -5.85 15.03 -1.57
N ILE A 79 -4.52 15.17 -1.56
CA ILE A 79 -3.68 14.65 -0.48
C ILE A 79 -3.74 15.62 0.70
N LEU A 80 -4.07 15.10 1.88
CA LEU A 80 -4.17 15.85 3.14
C LEU A 80 -2.93 15.67 4.02
N GLU A 81 -2.32 14.48 3.99
CA GLU A 81 -1.12 14.14 4.77
C GLU A 81 -0.26 13.11 4.01
N GLY A 82 1.06 13.12 4.24
CA GLY A 82 1.98 12.12 3.69
C GLY A 82 2.58 12.46 2.33
N SER A 83 2.48 13.72 1.88
CA SER A 83 3.06 14.18 0.61
C SER A 83 4.58 13.99 0.54
N GLU A 84 5.27 13.94 1.68
CA GLU A 84 6.71 13.68 1.75
C GLU A 84 7.09 12.23 1.39
N LEU A 85 6.10 11.33 1.27
CA LEU A 85 6.29 9.98 0.72
C LEU A 85 6.14 9.94 -0.82
N GLU A 86 5.91 11.09 -1.45
CA GLU A 86 5.72 11.24 -2.90
C GLU A 86 4.67 10.26 -3.48
N PRO A 87 3.46 10.17 -2.90
CA PRO A 87 2.46 9.23 -3.38
C PRO A 87 1.95 9.59 -4.78
N VAL A 88 1.84 8.58 -5.62
CA VAL A 88 1.20 8.66 -6.94
C VAL A 88 -0.17 8.00 -6.84
N LEU A 89 -1.22 8.81 -6.94
CA LEU A 89 -2.62 8.38 -6.92
C LEU A 89 -3.15 8.23 -8.36
N THR A 90 -3.75 7.08 -8.65
CA THR A 90 -4.52 6.81 -9.87
C THR A 90 -5.99 6.61 -9.53
N ASP A 91 -6.81 6.21 -10.50
CA ASP A 91 -8.21 5.86 -10.24
C ASP A 91 -8.36 4.51 -9.51
N ASP A 92 -7.37 3.62 -9.56
CA ASP A 92 -7.48 2.24 -9.06
C ASP A 92 -6.41 1.84 -8.02
N PHE A 93 -5.32 2.59 -7.88
CA PHE A 93 -4.31 2.33 -6.86
C PHE A 93 -3.60 3.58 -6.34
N ILE A 94 -2.93 3.42 -5.20
CA ILE A 94 -1.89 4.31 -4.70
C ILE A 94 -0.52 3.61 -4.84
N LEU A 95 0.47 4.35 -5.30
CA LEU A 95 1.87 3.93 -5.36
C LEU A 95 2.72 4.87 -4.53
N ILE A 96 3.54 4.30 -3.65
CA ILE A 96 4.56 5.03 -2.88
C ILE A 96 5.94 4.56 -3.37
N PRO A 97 6.78 5.46 -3.93
CA PRO A 97 8.17 5.15 -4.20
C PRO A 97 8.84 4.56 -2.96
N ASN A 98 9.75 3.60 -3.14
CA ASN A 98 10.39 2.98 -1.99
C ASN A 98 11.12 4.05 -1.15
N PRO A 99 10.82 4.21 0.16
CA PRO A 99 11.41 5.27 0.98
C PRO A 99 12.94 5.17 1.16
N LYS A 100 13.54 4.04 0.79
CA LYS A 100 14.96 3.67 0.90
C LYS A 100 15.51 3.57 2.33
N SER A 101 15.09 4.44 3.22
CA SER A 101 15.47 4.45 4.64
C SER A 101 14.23 4.34 5.51
N CYS A 102 14.32 3.55 6.59
CA CYS A 102 13.25 3.42 7.57
C CYS A 102 13.68 4.04 8.91
N ASP A 103 13.01 5.11 9.32
CA ASP A 103 12.88 5.55 10.71
C ASP A 103 11.72 4.79 11.37
N PRO A 104 11.97 3.91 12.36
CA PRO A 104 10.92 3.14 13.05
C PRO A 104 9.98 3.99 13.90
N THR A 105 10.35 5.24 14.21
CA THR A 105 9.52 6.16 15.01
C THR A 105 8.58 6.99 14.16
N LYS A 106 8.81 7.03 12.83
CA LYS A 106 7.96 7.74 11.88
C LYS A 106 6.71 6.93 11.57
N ASP A 107 5.56 7.60 11.54
CA ASP A 107 4.31 7.02 11.03
C ASP A 107 4.28 7.20 9.50
N TYR A 108 4.40 6.11 8.75
CA TYR A 108 4.31 6.13 7.29
C TYR A 108 2.85 6.00 6.91
N LYS A 109 2.18 7.13 6.73
CA LYS A 109 0.80 7.18 6.28
C LYS A 109 0.59 8.24 5.22
N VAL A 110 -0.36 7.98 4.33
CA VAL A 110 -0.90 8.95 3.38
C VAL A 110 -2.39 9.05 3.64
N VAL A 111 -2.85 10.26 3.94
CA VAL A 111 -4.27 10.58 4.09
C VAL A 111 -4.69 11.40 2.90
N PHE A 112 -5.72 10.97 2.19
CA PHE A 112 -6.23 11.70 1.03
C PHE A 112 -7.74 11.61 0.97
N LYS A 113 -8.34 12.67 0.45
CA LYS A 113 -9.76 12.74 0.14
C LYS A 113 -9.95 12.33 -1.30
N ALA A 114 -10.97 11.53 -1.60
CA ALA A 114 -11.33 11.20 -2.98
C ALA A 114 -12.84 11.07 -3.20
N SER A 115 -13.30 11.47 -4.38
CA SER A 115 -14.67 11.19 -4.83
C SER A 115 -14.75 9.79 -5.46
N PRO A 116 -15.90 9.10 -5.44
CA PRO A 116 -16.12 7.96 -6.29
C PRO A 116 -16.09 8.38 -7.76
N LEU A 117 -15.68 7.46 -8.63
CA LEU A 117 -15.83 7.58 -10.08
C LEU A 117 -17.18 7.00 -10.53
#